data_AF-A0A7W2A8T4-F1
#
_entry.id   AF-A0A7W2A8T4-F1
#
_cell.length_a   1.000
_cell.length_b   1.000
_cell.length_c   1.000
_cell.angle_alpha   90.00
_cell.angle_beta   90.00
_cell.angle_gamma   90.00
#
_symmetry.space_group_name_H-M   'P 1'
#
loop_
_entity.id
_entity.type
_entity.pdbx_description
1 polymer ?
#
loop_
_entity_poly.entity_id
_entity_poly.type
_entity_poly.pdbx_seq_one_letter_code
_entity_poly.pdbx_strand_id
1 'polypeptide(L)'
;MKNVRRARIQRVKGKGNTERTVFLSVDARLALADYLEKEREQDVTLETKALFLSAKGLPARKPDGRLSPRSINGILDQIGRWHDAEVPDPIRKISPLRPHDLRHTFAFRLAQETGADAYELERRLGHRSQRYIQRYTNPPEELAAQYVEEF
;
A
#
# COMPACT_ATOMS: atom_id res chain seq x y z
N MET A 1 -5.60 17.70 -14.77
CA MET A 1 -5.23 16.52 -13.95
C MET A 1 -5.47 15.27 -14.77
N LYS A 2 -4.54 14.32 -14.81
CA LYS A 2 -4.76 13.01 -15.47
C LYS A 2 -5.93 12.32 -14.76
N ASN A 3 -7.02 12.01 -15.46
CA ASN A 3 -8.12 11.24 -14.91
C ASN A 3 -7.71 9.76 -14.80
N VAL A 4 -7.18 9.34 -13.65
CA VAL A 4 -6.80 7.95 -13.43
C VAL A 4 -8.03 7.14 -13.02
N ARG A 5 -8.34 6.10 -13.79
CA ARG A 5 -9.52 5.24 -13.57
C ARG A 5 -9.44 4.55 -12.21
N ARG A 6 -10.58 4.31 -11.57
CA ARG A 6 -10.67 3.46 -10.37
C ARG A 6 -10.02 2.11 -10.65
N ALA A 7 -9.22 1.64 -9.70
CA ALA A 7 -8.46 0.40 -9.83
C ALA A 7 -8.51 -0.41 -8.54
N ARG A 8 -8.51 -1.74 -8.70
CA ARG A 8 -8.45 -2.72 -7.61
C ARG A 8 -7.41 -3.78 -7.91
N ILE A 9 -6.72 -4.23 -6.87
CA ILE A 9 -5.83 -5.39 -6.92
C ILE A 9 -6.59 -6.58 -6.34
N GLN A 10 -6.76 -7.62 -7.15
CA GLN A 10 -7.41 -8.86 -6.72
C GLN A 10 -6.37 -9.86 -6.22
N ARG A 11 -6.82 -10.83 -5.41
CA ARG A 11 -6.00 -11.97 -4.95
C ARG A 11 -4.74 -11.55 -4.19
N VAL A 12 -4.82 -10.46 -3.42
CA VAL A 12 -3.74 -10.02 -2.55
C VAL A 12 -3.57 -11.04 -1.43
N LYS A 13 -2.52 -11.85 -1.54
CA LYS A 13 -2.21 -12.90 -0.57
C LYS A 13 -1.86 -12.28 0.79
N GLY A 14 -2.40 -12.87 1.85
CA GLY A 14 -2.16 -12.50 3.24
C GLY A 14 -1.65 -13.69 4.05
N LYS A 15 -1.38 -13.44 5.33
CA LYS A 15 -0.99 -14.49 6.29
C LYS A 15 -2.10 -15.55 6.37
N GLY A 16 -1.71 -16.82 6.53
CA GLY A 16 -2.66 -17.93 6.67
C GLY A 16 -3.40 -18.30 5.38
N ASN A 17 -2.77 -18.10 4.21
CA ASN A 17 -3.35 -18.41 2.89
C ASN A 17 -4.67 -17.68 2.61
N THR A 18 -4.80 -16.46 3.13
CA THR A 18 -5.95 -15.60 2.86
C THR A 18 -5.72 -14.81 1.58
N GLU A 19 -6.78 -14.51 0.84
CA GLU A 19 -6.75 -13.61 -0.31
C GLU A 19 -7.78 -12.49 -0.08
N ARG A 20 -7.49 -11.27 -0.57
CA ARG A 20 -8.41 -10.13 -0.51
C ARG A 20 -8.29 -9.25 -1.75
N THR A 21 -9.35 -8.47 -1.99
CA THR A 21 -9.34 -7.38 -2.97
C THR A 21 -8.98 -6.09 -2.24
N VAL A 22 -8.11 -5.28 -2.84
CA VAL A 22 -7.70 -3.97 -2.30
C VAL A 22 -8.00 -2.90 -3.33
N PHE A 23 -8.72 -1.85 -2.93
CA PHE A 23 -8.93 -0.65 -3.75
C PHE A 23 -7.73 0.28 -3.59
N LEU A 24 -7.33 0.94 -4.67
CA LEU A 24 -6.25 1.91 -4.66
C LEU A 24 -6.82 3.32 -4.58
N SER A 25 -6.25 4.20 -3.75
CA SER A 25 -6.65 5.61 -3.70
C SER A 25 -6.27 6.35 -4.97
N VAL A 26 -6.81 7.55 -5.18
CA VAL A 26 -6.43 8.38 -6.33
C VAL A 26 -4.92 8.63 -6.36
N ASP A 27 -4.33 8.95 -5.21
CA ASP A 27 -2.89 9.20 -5.06
C ASP A 27 -2.07 7.95 -5.36
N ALA A 28 -2.47 6.78 -4.85
CA ALA A 28 -1.80 5.53 -5.15
C ALA A 28 -1.84 5.19 -6.65
N ARG A 29 -2.96 5.51 -7.33
CA ARG A 29 -3.10 5.28 -8.78
C ARG A 29 -2.30 6.27 -9.60
N LEU A 30 -2.22 7.53 -9.18
CA LEU A 30 -1.37 8.56 -9.81
C LEU A 30 0.10 8.18 -9.68
N ALA A 31 0.56 7.84 -8.48
CA ALA A 31 1.93 7.41 -8.23
C ALA A 31 2.28 6.14 -9.03
N LEU A 32 1.37 5.17 -9.11
CA LEU A 32 1.57 3.97 -9.91
C LEU A 32 1.65 4.28 -11.41
N ALA A 33 0.79 5.15 -11.92
CA ALA A 33 0.84 5.56 -13.33
C ALA A 33 2.16 6.26 -13.65
N ASP A 34 2.61 7.19 -12.82
CA ASP A 34 3.87 7.88 -12.99
C ASP A 34 5.07 6.92 -12.93
N TYR A 35 5.08 5.98 -11.98
CA TYR A 35 6.11 4.93 -11.91
C TYR A 35 6.15 4.07 -13.18
N LEU A 36 4.99 3.62 -13.66
CA LEU A 36 4.89 2.77 -14.85
C LEU A 36 5.37 3.50 -16.11
N GLU A 37 5.02 4.78 -16.27
CA GLU A 37 5.36 5.57 -17.46
C GLU A 37 6.79 6.10 -17.45
N LYS A 38 7.32 6.51 -16.29
CA LYS A 38 8.57 7.31 -16.23
C LYS A 38 9.78 6.53 -15.74
N GLU A 39 9.57 5.54 -14.87
CA GLU A 39 10.65 4.86 -14.15
C GLU A 39 10.79 3.41 -14.60
N ARG A 40 9.69 2.64 -14.52
CA ARG A 40 9.74 1.19 -14.67
C ARG A 40 10.32 0.74 -16.00
N GLU A 41 10.00 1.43 -17.11
CA GLU A 41 10.50 1.07 -18.44
C GLU A 41 12.04 1.07 -18.52
N GLN A 42 12.72 1.89 -17.71
CA GLN A 42 14.17 1.98 -17.68
C GLN A 42 14.83 0.79 -16.97
N ASP A 43 14.07 0.11 -16.10
CA ASP A 43 14.54 -0.95 -15.22
C ASP A 43 14.14 -2.36 -15.69
N VAL A 44 13.23 -2.46 -16.66
CA VAL A 44 12.73 -3.75 -17.18
C VAL A 44 13.84 -4.52 -17.90
N THR A 45 13.87 -5.82 -17.61
CA THR A 45 14.69 -6.83 -18.31
C THR A 45 13.79 -7.92 -18.90
N LEU A 46 14.38 -8.78 -19.75
CA LEU A 46 13.67 -9.94 -20.32
C LEU A 46 13.11 -10.91 -19.27
N GLU A 47 13.70 -10.96 -18.07
CA GLU A 47 13.28 -11.86 -16.98
C GLU A 47 12.23 -11.23 -16.04
N THR A 48 11.90 -9.95 -16.25
CA THR A 48 11.08 -9.18 -15.34
C THR A 48 9.64 -9.70 -15.28
N LYS A 49 9.21 -10.10 -14.08
CA LYS A 49 7.81 -10.49 -13.78
C LYS A 49 7.16 -9.65 -12.68
N ALA A 50 7.95 -8.90 -11.91
CA ALA A 50 7.45 -8.10 -10.80
C ALA A 50 6.88 -6.76 -11.27
N LEU A 51 5.91 -6.22 -10.50
CA LEU A 51 5.43 -4.86 -10.72
C LEU A 51 6.52 -3.84 -10.35
N PHE A 52 7.02 -3.93 -9.11
CA PHE A 52 8.07 -3.05 -8.60
C PHE A 52 9.45 -3.67 -8.74
N LEU A 53 10.37 -2.89 -9.31
CA LEU A 53 11.74 -3.28 -9.65
C LEU A 53 12.75 -2.47 -8.84
N SER A 54 13.91 -3.06 -8.60
CA SER A 54 15.10 -2.31 -8.21
C SER A 54 15.59 -1.50 -9.40
N ALA A 55 16.00 -0.26 -9.16
CA ALA A 55 16.57 0.59 -10.19
C ALA A 55 17.81 -0.05 -10.84
N LYS A 56 17.94 0.10 -12.15
CA LYS A 56 19.06 -0.42 -12.93
C LYS A 56 20.39 0.13 -12.38
N GLY A 57 21.37 -0.75 -12.25
CA GLY A 57 22.67 -0.42 -11.66
C GLY A 57 22.72 -0.58 -10.14
N LEU A 58 21.58 -0.72 -9.45
CA LEU A 58 21.55 -1.19 -8.07
C LEU A 58 21.56 -2.72 -8.00
N PRO A 59 22.20 -3.31 -6.97
CA PRO A 59 22.18 -4.75 -6.79
C PRO A 59 20.76 -5.26 -6.52
N ALA A 60 20.18 -5.95 -7.51
CA ALA A 60 18.94 -6.70 -7.35
C ALA A 60 19.22 -8.03 -6.64
N ARG A 61 18.36 -8.39 -5.67
CA ARG A 61 18.47 -9.69 -4.97
C ARG A 61 17.99 -10.88 -5.81
N LYS A 62 17.22 -10.61 -6.87
CA LYS A 62 16.64 -11.62 -7.74
C LYS A 62 16.93 -11.30 -9.20
N PRO A 63 17.10 -12.32 -10.06
CA PRO A 63 17.29 -12.11 -11.50
C PRO A 63 16.14 -11.35 -12.17
N ASP A 64 14.91 -11.52 -11.68
CA ASP A 64 13.71 -10.81 -12.17
C ASP A 64 13.66 -9.32 -11.79
N GLY A 65 14.74 -8.77 -11.22
CA GLY A 65 14.85 -7.36 -10.85
C GLY A 65 13.94 -6.94 -9.69
N ARG A 66 13.23 -7.87 -9.04
CA ARG A 66 12.20 -7.56 -8.05
C ARG A 66 12.74 -6.75 -6.87
N LEU A 67 12.03 -5.65 -6.58
CA LEU A 67 12.31 -4.83 -5.41
C LEU A 67 12.14 -5.67 -4.12
N SER A 68 13.16 -5.65 -3.26
CA SER A 68 13.17 -6.45 -2.04
C SER A 68 12.47 -5.73 -0.88
N PRO A 69 11.88 -6.46 0.09
CA PRO A 69 11.35 -5.83 1.31
C PRO A 69 12.39 -4.99 2.06
N ARG A 70 13.68 -5.37 2.02
CA ARG A 70 14.76 -4.58 2.63
C ARG A 70 14.94 -3.23 1.91
N SER A 71 14.85 -3.22 0.59
CA SER A 71 14.92 -1.98 -0.21
C SER A 71 13.78 -1.04 0.13
N ILE A 72 12.55 -1.58 0.27
CA ILE A 72 11.37 -0.80 0.70
C ILE A 72 11.59 -0.18 2.08
N ASN A 73 12.11 -0.95 3.05
CA ASN A 73 12.43 -0.41 4.37
C ASN A 73 13.49 0.70 4.29
N GLY A 74 14.51 0.55 3.43
CA GLY A 74 15.53 1.58 3.24
C GLY A 74 14.98 2.86 2.62
N ILE A 75 14.05 2.76 1.65
CA ILE A 75 13.35 3.91 1.07
C ILE A 75 12.54 4.64 2.15
N LEU A 76 11.75 3.90 2.95
CA LEU A 76 10.93 4.51 4.00
C LEU A 76 11.78 5.14 5.11
N ASP A 77 12.87 4.49 5.52
CA ASP A 77 13.83 5.06 6.47
C ASP A 77 14.40 6.39 5.96
N GLN A 78 14.76 6.44 4.68
CA GLN A 78 15.25 7.66 4.04
C GLN A 78 14.19 8.78 4.01
N ILE A 79 12.94 8.44 3.69
CA ILE A 79 11.81 9.38 3.72
C ILE A 79 11.61 9.92 5.14
N GLY A 80 11.65 9.05 6.16
CA GLY A 80 11.53 9.49 7.55
C GLY A 80 12.65 10.44 7.98
N ARG A 81 13.89 10.15 7.56
CA ARG A 81 15.04 11.03 7.82
C ARG A 81 14.93 12.38 7.13
N TRP A 82 14.44 12.42 5.89
CA TRP A 82 14.21 13.69 5.20
C TRP A 82 13.11 14.51 5.86
N HIS A 83 11.99 13.88 6.20
CA HIS A 83 10.91 14.53 6.94
C HIS A 83 11.41 15.17 8.25
N ASP A 84 12.15 14.42 9.07
CA ASP A 84 12.62 14.91 10.37
C ASP A 84 13.70 16.01 10.24
N ALA A 85 14.36 16.11 9.08
CA ALA A 85 15.28 17.20 8.77
C ALA A 85 14.54 18.48 8.35
N GLU A 86 13.40 18.35 7.66
CA GLU A 86 12.56 19.47 7.21
C GLU A 86 11.61 19.97 8.30
N VAL A 87 11.17 19.07 9.20
CA VAL A 87 10.25 19.35 10.30
C VAL A 87 11.00 19.22 11.63
N PRO A 88 11.56 20.32 12.18
CA PRO A 88 12.42 20.27 13.36
C PRO A 88 11.67 20.02 14.68
N ASP A 89 10.33 19.96 14.63
CA ASP A 89 9.47 19.71 15.80
C ASP A 89 9.70 18.30 16.38
N PRO A 90 10.25 18.18 17.61
CA PRO A 90 10.58 16.89 18.21
C PRO A 90 9.38 15.95 18.38
N ILE A 91 8.15 16.47 18.52
CA ILE A 91 6.95 15.64 18.69
C ILE A 91 6.40 15.11 17.36
N ARG A 92 6.91 15.62 16.22
CA ARG A 92 6.48 15.23 14.87
C ARG A 92 7.47 14.30 14.18
N LYS A 93 8.52 13.84 14.87
CA LYS A 93 9.50 12.91 14.28
C LYS A 93 8.86 11.59 13.88
N ILE A 94 9.18 11.11 12.69
CA ILE A 94 8.65 9.85 12.14
C ILE A 94 9.75 8.82 11.83
N SER A 95 11.03 9.20 11.91
CA SER A 95 12.14 8.27 11.69
C SER A 95 12.36 7.35 12.91
N PRO A 96 12.58 6.04 12.72
CA PRO A 96 12.54 5.31 11.45
C PRO A 96 11.10 4.99 11.02
N LEU A 97 10.74 5.38 9.79
CA LEU A 97 9.45 5.09 9.19
C LEU A 97 9.46 3.67 8.58
N ARG A 98 8.48 2.83 8.94
CA ARG A 98 8.41 1.44 8.47
C ARG A 98 7.03 1.13 7.85
N PRO A 99 6.91 0.09 7.00
CA PRO A 99 5.65 -0.22 6.32
C PRO A 99 4.46 -0.44 7.26
N HIS A 100 4.71 -1.01 8.45
CA HIS A 100 3.63 -1.25 9.41
C HIS A 100 3.15 0.04 10.10
N ASP A 101 4.00 1.06 10.25
CA ASP A 101 3.60 2.36 10.81
C ASP A 101 2.59 3.05 9.86
N LEU A 102 2.84 2.99 8.55
CA LEU A 102 1.90 3.45 7.51
C LEU A 102 0.61 2.63 7.51
N ARG A 103 0.72 1.30 7.67
CA ARG A 103 -0.45 0.42 7.77
C ARG A 103 -1.33 0.77 8.98
N HIS A 104 -0.73 1.07 10.14
CA HIS A 104 -1.48 1.48 11.33
C HIS A 104 -2.15 2.84 11.13
N THR A 105 -1.47 3.77 10.44
CA THR A 105 -2.06 5.06 10.08
C THR A 105 -3.27 4.89 9.16
N PHE A 106 -3.14 4.06 8.11
CA PHE A 106 -4.24 3.72 7.22
C PHE A 106 -5.41 3.07 7.98
N ALA A 107 -5.12 2.09 8.85
CA ALA A 107 -6.11 1.46 9.71
C ALA A 107 -6.90 2.48 10.54
N PHE A 108 -6.18 3.37 11.23
CA PHE A 108 -6.80 4.36 12.10
C PHE A 108 -7.69 5.33 11.32
N ARG A 109 -7.19 5.87 10.19
CA ARG A 109 -7.95 6.77 9.32
C ARG A 109 -9.23 6.14 8.80
N LEU A 110 -9.10 4.91 8.29
CA LEU A 110 -10.23 4.12 7.83
C LEU A 110 -11.25 3.86 8.95
N ALA A 111 -10.80 3.60 10.17
CA ALA A 111 -11.69 3.44 11.32
C ALA A 111 -12.47 4.75 11.57
N GLN A 112 -11.81 5.91 11.53
CA GLN A 112 -12.48 7.20 11.73
C GLN A 112 -13.54 7.47 10.64
N GLU A 113 -13.21 7.21 9.38
CA GLU A 113 -14.12 7.42 8.24
C GLU A 113 -15.31 6.44 8.22
N THR A 114 -15.14 5.26 8.80
CA THR A 114 -16.20 4.24 8.92
C THR A 114 -16.97 4.32 10.25
N GLY A 115 -16.72 5.34 11.09
CA GLY A 115 -17.42 5.49 12.38
C GLY A 115 -16.99 4.48 13.44
N ALA A 116 -15.75 4.02 13.38
CA ALA A 116 -15.14 3.00 14.24
C ALA A 116 -15.84 1.64 14.19
N ASP A 117 -16.44 1.30 13.04
CA ASP A 117 -16.93 -0.05 12.79
C ASP A 117 -15.75 -1.05 12.79
N ALA A 118 -15.58 -1.73 13.93
CA ALA A 118 -14.55 -2.74 14.14
C ALA A 118 -14.57 -3.84 13.06
N TYR A 119 -15.73 -4.09 12.43
CA TYR A 119 -15.90 -5.10 11.40
C TYR A 119 -15.34 -4.67 10.03
N GLU A 120 -15.50 -3.41 9.62
CA GLU A 120 -14.86 -2.86 8.40
C GLU A 120 -13.35 -2.75 8.57
N LEU A 121 -12.90 -2.39 9.77
CA LEU A 121 -11.50 -2.30 10.13
C LEU A 121 -10.80 -3.68 10.07
N GLU A 122 -11.37 -4.70 10.71
CA GLU A 122 -10.81 -6.07 10.68
C GLU A 122 -10.78 -6.65 9.26
N ARG A 123 -11.80 -6.38 8.44
CA ARG A 123 -11.91 -6.88 7.05
C ARG A 123 -10.81 -6.29 6.15
N ARG A 124 -10.60 -4.98 6.20
CA ARG A 124 -9.59 -4.28 5.38
C ARG A 124 -8.17 -4.52 5.86
N LEU A 125 -7.99 -4.77 7.15
CA LEU A 125 -6.73 -5.21 7.73
C LEU A 125 -6.51 -6.73 7.65
N GLY A 126 -7.50 -7.52 7.24
CA GLY A 126 -7.34 -8.95 6.97
C GLY A 126 -7.17 -9.83 8.21
N HIS A 127 -7.73 -9.44 9.36
CA HIS A 127 -7.83 -10.31 10.53
C HIS A 127 -9.10 -11.16 10.40
N ARG A 128 -8.96 -12.48 10.19
CA ARG A 128 -10.09 -13.42 10.27
C ARG A 128 -10.16 -13.99 11.68
N SER A 129 -11.26 -13.78 12.38
CA SER A 129 -11.81 -14.87 13.18
C SER A 129 -12.95 -15.52 12.39
N GLN A 130 -12.88 -16.85 12.21
CA GLN A 130 -13.79 -17.62 11.34
C GLN A 130 -15.27 -17.56 11.74
N ARG A 131 -15.60 -16.99 12.92
CA ARG A 131 -16.97 -16.88 13.44
C ARG A 131 -17.86 -15.84 12.74
N TYR A 132 -17.31 -14.96 11.89
CA TYR A 132 -18.02 -13.73 11.47
C TYR A 132 -18.46 -13.68 10.00
N ILE A 133 -18.15 -14.69 9.19
CA ILE A 133 -18.51 -14.73 7.75
C ILE A 133 -20.03 -14.91 7.53
N GLN A 134 -20.76 -15.43 8.50
CA GLN A 134 -22.17 -15.78 8.33
C GLN A 134 -23.16 -14.63 8.56
N ARG A 135 -22.74 -13.49 9.14
CA ARG A 135 -23.69 -12.44 9.58
C ARG A 135 -23.79 -11.21 8.67
N TYR A 136 -22.79 -10.89 7.85
CA TYR A 136 -22.86 -9.75 6.93
C TYR A 136 -22.23 -10.07 5.57
N THR A 137 -23.12 -10.29 4.61
CA THR A 137 -22.91 -10.17 3.16
C THR A 137 -22.17 -8.86 2.88
N ASN A 138 -21.13 -8.92 2.03
CA ASN A 138 -20.28 -7.80 1.61
C ASN A 138 -21.02 -6.45 1.57
N PRO A 139 -20.50 -5.36 2.18
CA PRO A 139 -20.91 -4.04 1.74
C PRO A 139 -20.66 -3.92 0.22
N PRO A 140 -21.53 -3.22 -0.52
CA PRO A 140 -21.37 -3.08 -1.97
C PRO A 140 -19.97 -2.57 -2.30
N GLU A 141 -19.35 -3.16 -3.33
CA GLU A 141 -18.00 -2.84 -3.79
C GLU A 141 -17.78 -1.33 -4.01
N GLU A 142 -18.84 -0.60 -4.38
CA GLU A 142 -18.84 0.85 -4.57
C GLU A 142 -18.60 1.63 -3.28
N LEU A 143 -19.26 1.25 -2.18
CA LEU A 143 -19.05 1.87 -0.87
C LEU A 143 -17.61 1.63 -0.40
N ALA A 144 -17.09 0.43 -0.68
CA ALA A 144 -15.73 0.10 -0.30
C ALA A 144 -14.66 0.96 -0.99
N ALA A 145 -14.87 1.24 -2.29
CA ALA A 145 -14.03 2.10 -3.09
C ALA A 145 -14.11 3.57 -2.65
N GLN A 146 -15.29 4.08 -2.31
CA GLN A 146 -15.49 5.48 -1.88
C GLN A 146 -14.59 5.87 -0.71
N TYR A 147 -14.53 5.04 0.34
CA TYR A 147 -13.67 5.33 1.49
C TYR A 147 -12.20 5.50 1.12
N VAL A 148 -11.72 4.90 0.03
CA VAL A 148 -10.30 4.95 -0.35
C VAL A 148 -9.99 6.13 -1.29
N GLU A 149 -10.99 6.78 -1.88
CA GLU A 149 -10.77 7.90 -2.80
C GLU A 149 -10.32 9.18 -2.10
N GLU A 150 -10.64 9.35 -0.81
CA GLU A 150 -10.32 10.56 -0.02
C GLU A 150 -9.00 10.46 0.76
N PHE A 151 -8.25 9.37 0.55
CA PHE A 151 -6.91 9.14 1.11
C PHE A 151 -5.80 9.77 0.29
#